data_AF-A0AAV9Z121-F1
#
_entry.id   AF-A0AAV9Z121-F1
#
_cell.length_a   1.000
_cell.length_b   1.000
_cell.length_c   1.000
_cell.angle_alpha   90.00
_cell.angle_beta   90.00
_cell.angle_gamma   90.00
#
_symmetry.space_group_name_H-M   'P 1'
#
loop_
_entity.id
_entity.type
_entity.pdbx_description
1 polymer ?
#
loop_
_entity_poly.entity_id
_entity_poly.type
_entity_poly.pdbx_seq_one_letter_code
_entity_poly.pdbx_strand_id
1 'polypeptide(L)'
;MQRAWQHTLGHKDELKSGTAATVIELEDVPPGALLSEPFAQNIAEKARSKLTVKQLYDDIDWPHVRGIGAATILRIWLKYVPSLSPHRAAVEELFTVKHNKHRLRLRKSKIHTLRATNINESTTVGAASVLRNLLAQLFITP
;
A
#
# COMPACT_ATOMS: atom_id res chain seq x y z
N MET A 1 56.16 -1.19 13.25
CA MET A 1 56.50 0.22 13.53
C MET A 1 55.91 1.08 12.42
N GLN A 2 54.78 1.77 12.67
CA GLN A 2 54.24 2.79 11.75
C GLN A 2 54.91 4.15 12.03
N ARG A 3 55.20 4.91 10.97
CA ARG A 3 55.96 6.17 11.06
C ARG A 3 55.03 7.34 11.45
N ALA A 4 55.45 8.16 12.41
CA ALA A 4 54.66 9.26 13.00
C ALA A 4 54.09 10.29 12.01
N TRP A 5 54.67 10.40 10.81
CA TRP A 5 54.26 11.35 9.76
C TRP A 5 53.16 10.83 8.83
N GLN A 6 52.73 9.57 8.99
CA GLN A 6 51.60 8.99 8.24
C GLN A 6 50.23 9.35 8.83
N HIS A 7 50.19 10.11 9.92
CA HIS A 7 48.97 10.76 10.36
C HIS A 7 48.76 12.04 9.54
N THR A 8 48.24 11.91 8.33
CA THR A 8 47.46 12.99 7.76
C THR A 8 46.35 13.31 8.78
N LEU A 9 46.31 14.57 9.25
CA LEU A 9 45.13 15.20 9.85
C LEU A 9 44.03 15.28 8.78
N GLY A 10 43.66 14.13 8.24
CA GLY A 10 42.57 13.97 7.29
C GLY A 10 41.31 13.92 8.11
N HIS A 11 40.42 14.89 7.88
CA HIS A 11 39.04 14.80 8.32
C HIS A 11 38.52 13.44 7.84
N LYS A 12 38.27 12.51 8.77
CA LYS A 12 37.52 11.31 8.43
C LYS A 12 36.07 11.78 8.28
N ASP A 13 35.53 11.67 7.08
CA ASP A 13 34.11 11.88 6.87
C ASP A 13 33.37 10.72 7.56
N GLU A 14 32.81 10.98 8.74
CA GLU A 14 31.94 10.05 9.43
C GLU A 14 30.49 10.34 9.04
N LEU A 15 29.92 9.45 8.22
CA LEU A 15 28.50 9.48 7.91
C LEU A 15 27.69 8.96 9.11
N LYS A 16 26.99 9.86 9.80
CA LYS A 16 26.02 9.48 10.83
C LYS A 16 24.72 9.01 10.16
N SER A 17 24.43 7.73 10.27
CA SER A 17 23.18 7.14 9.79
C SER A 17 22.23 6.89 10.96
N GLY A 18 20.93 7.08 10.70
CA GLY A 18 19.86 6.79 11.65
C GLY A 18 18.52 6.73 10.94
N THR A 19 17.57 6.03 11.56
CA THR A 19 16.23 5.80 11.01
C THR A 19 15.19 6.44 11.92
N ALA A 20 14.34 7.28 11.34
CA ALA A 20 13.10 7.74 11.93
C ALA A 20 11.95 7.00 11.26
N ALA A 21 11.12 6.35 12.06
CA ALA A 21 10.00 5.56 11.57
C ALA A 21 8.67 6.14 12.06
N THR A 22 7.65 5.97 11.22
CA THR A 22 6.28 6.33 11.55
C THR A 22 5.41 5.15 11.15
N VAL A 23 4.63 4.64 12.10
CA VAL A 23 3.68 3.55 11.84
C VAL A 23 2.30 4.14 11.65
N ILE A 24 1.65 3.76 10.57
CA ILE A 24 0.31 4.22 10.21
C ILE A 24 -0.60 3.01 10.28
N GLU A 25 -1.67 3.09 11.08
CA GLU A 25 -2.63 1.99 11.18
C GLU A 25 -3.37 1.82 9.84
N LEU A 26 -3.38 0.59 9.32
CA LEU A 26 -4.28 0.22 8.24
C LEU A 26 -5.68 0.01 8.82
N GLU A 27 -6.66 0.61 8.18
CA GLU A 27 -8.06 0.59 8.61
C GLU A 27 -8.92 -0.05 7.51
N ASP A 28 -10.07 -0.61 7.90
CA ASP A 28 -10.99 -1.35 7.00
C ASP A 28 -10.33 -2.56 6.29
N VAL A 29 -9.32 -3.16 6.92
CA VAL A 29 -8.72 -4.41 6.43
C VAL A 29 -9.69 -5.56 6.73
N PRO A 30 -10.22 -6.27 5.72
CA PRO A 30 -11.11 -7.38 5.97
C PRO A 30 -10.33 -8.51 6.69
N PRO A 31 -11.00 -9.29 7.55
CA PRO A 31 -10.35 -10.37 8.28
C PRO A 31 -9.71 -11.35 7.29
N GLY A 32 -8.44 -11.66 7.52
CA GLY A 32 -7.69 -12.58 6.68
C GLY A 32 -6.95 -11.95 5.48
N ALA A 33 -7.15 -10.66 5.17
CA ALA A 33 -6.51 -10.05 3.99
C ALA A 33 -4.98 -9.97 4.04
N LEU A 34 -4.40 -9.97 5.24
CA LEU A 34 -2.94 -9.89 5.44
C LEU A 34 -2.34 -11.23 5.90
N LEU A 35 -3.11 -12.33 5.82
CA LEU A 35 -2.60 -13.66 6.14
C LEU A 35 -1.59 -14.11 5.08
N SER A 36 -0.46 -14.62 5.57
CA SER A 36 0.66 -15.02 4.71
C SER A 36 0.57 -16.47 4.25
N GLU A 37 -0.23 -17.29 4.93
CA GLU A 37 -0.36 -18.72 4.68
C GLU A 37 -0.83 -19.03 3.26
N PRO A 38 -1.89 -18.39 2.72
CA PRO A 38 -2.34 -18.66 1.35
C PRO A 38 -1.27 -18.33 0.32
N PHE A 39 -0.51 -17.25 0.56
CA PHE A 39 0.58 -16.84 -0.32
C PHE A 39 1.73 -17.85 -0.30
N ALA A 40 2.16 -18.29 0.88
CA ALA A 40 3.22 -19.28 1.03
C ALA A 40 2.84 -20.64 0.41
N GLN A 41 1.59 -21.08 0.60
CA GLN A 41 1.05 -22.30 -0.03
C GLN A 41 1.08 -22.19 -1.56
N ASN A 42 0.59 -21.09 -2.12
CA ASN A 42 0.59 -20.85 -3.57
C ASN A 42 2.01 -20.85 -4.16
N ILE A 43 3.01 -20.36 -3.43
CA ILE A 43 4.43 -20.44 -3.83
C ILE A 43 4.91 -21.89 -3.85
N ALA A 44 4.66 -22.64 -2.76
CA ALA A 44 5.08 -24.03 -2.65
C ALA A 44 4.47 -24.90 -3.77
N GLU A 45 3.22 -24.65 -4.11
CA GLU A 45 2.49 -25.34 -5.19
C GLU A 45 2.86 -24.86 -6.60
N LYS A 46 3.73 -23.85 -6.71
CA LYS A 46 4.08 -23.15 -7.96
C LYS A 46 2.83 -22.72 -8.73
N ALA A 47 1.78 -22.27 -8.04
CA ALA A 47 0.47 -21.96 -8.64
C ALA A 47 0.56 -21.00 -9.84
N ARG A 48 1.56 -20.11 -9.84
CA ARG A 48 1.86 -19.21 -10.97
C ARG A 48 2.12 -19.93 -12.29
N SER A 49 2.72 -21.13 -12.29
CA SER A 49 2.98 -21.88 -13.53
C SER A 49 1.70 -22.46 -14.13
N LYS A 50 0.65 -22.61 -13.33
CA LYS A 50 -0.67 -23.10 -13.75
C LYS A 50 -1.63 -21.96 -14.11
N LEU A 51 -1.22 -20.72 -13.91
CA LEU A 51 -2.04 -19.54 -14.15
C LEU A 51 -2.23 -19.32 -15.64
N THR A 52 -3.48 -19.26 -16.07
CA THR A 52 -3.84 -19.01 -17.48
C THR A 52 -4.39 -17.60 -17.66
N VAL A 53 -4.26 -17.07 -18.89
CA VAL A 53 -4.84 -15.76 -19.25
C VAL A 53 -6.36 -15.75 -19.02
N LYS A 54 -7.03 -16.88 -19.25
CA LYS A 54 -8.47 -17.00 -19.01
C LYS A 54 -8.82 -16.84 -17.53
N GLN A 55 -8.06 -17.46 -16.61
CA GLN A 55 -8.27 -17.28 -15.18
C GLN A 55 -8.09 -15.83 -14.74
N LEU A 56 -7.06 -15.16 -15.26
CA LEU A 56 -6.86 -13.73 -15.01
C LEU A 56 -8.00 -12.87 -15.57
N TYR A 57 -8.49 -13.23 -16.76
CA TYR A 57 -9.61 -12.55 -17.38
C TYR A 57 -10.90 -12.73 -16.57
N ASP A 58 -11.16 -13.95 -16.10
CA ASP A 58 -12.36 -14.29 -15.32
C ASP A 58 -12.32 -13.71 -13.89
N ASP A 59 -11.12 -13.42 -13.35
CA ASP A 59 -10.91 -12.77 -12.05
C ASP A 59 -11.23 -11.26 -12.07
N ILE A 60 -11.30 -10.65 -13.25
CA ILE A 60 -11.73 -9.25 -13.38
C ILE A 60 -13.21 -9.14 -13.05
N ASP A 61 -13.56 -8.19 -12.17
CA ASP A 61 -14.94 -7.82 -11.90
C ASP A 61 -15.57 -7.06 -13.09
N TRP A 62 -15.88 -7.82 -14.14
CA TRP A 62 -16.56 -7.34 -15.34
C TRP A 62 -17.90 -6.68 -15.06
N PRO A 63 -18.77 -7.19 -14.16
CA PRO A 63 -20.00 -6.51 -13.80
C PRO A 63 -19.77 -5.08 -13.31
N HIS A 64 -18.77 -4.86 -12.45
CA HIS A 64 -18.40 -3.53 -11.99
C HIS A 64 -17.86 -2.66 -13.13
N VAL A 65 -16.91 -3.18 -13.92
CA VAL A 65 -16.30 -2.44 -15.04
C VAL A 65 -17.36 -1.99 -16.05
N ARG A 66 -18.25 -2.91 -16.45
CA ARG A 66 -19.35 -2.61 -17.39
C ARG A 66 -20.34 -1.62 -16.79
N GLY A 67 -20.65 -1.75 -15.50
CA GLY A 67 -21.53 -0.83 -14.78
C GLY A 67 -21.00 0.60 -14.74
N ILE A 68 -19.72 0.79 -14.39
CA ILE A 68 -19.05 2.11 -14.43
C ILE A 68 -18.98 2.66 -15.86
N GLY A 69 -18.67 1.81 -16.85
CA GLY A 69 -18.64 2.20 -18.25
C GLY A 69 -19.98 2.76 -18.72
N ALA A 70 -21.06 2.03 -18.47
CA ALA A 70 -22.41 2.47 -18.80
C ALA A 70 -22.81 3.77 -18.07
N ALA A 71 -22.56 3.84 -16.76
CA ALA A 71 -22.85 5.04 -15.97
C ALA A 71 -22.09 6.27 -16.48
N THR A 72 -20.85 6.10 -16.95
CA THR A 72 -20.02 7.17 -17.50
C THR A 72 -20.60 7.70 -18.82
N ILE A 73 -21.05 6.81 -19.71
CA ILE A 73 -21.73 7.19 -20.95
C ILE A 73 -23.01 7.96 -20.64
N LEU A 74 -23.83 7.49 -19.69
CA LEU A 74 -25.04 8.19 -19.25
C LEU A 74 -24.72 9.59 -18.71
N ARG A 75 -23.63 9.74 -17.95
CA ARG A 75 -23.18 11.03 -17.44
C ARG A 75 -22.77 11.99 -18.56
N ILE A 76 -22.14 11.48 -19.61
CA ILE A 76 -21.83 12.26 -20.82
C ILE A 76 -23.13 12.70 -21.50
N TRP A 77 -24.11 11.81 -21.67
CA TRP A 77 -25.39 12.16 -22.28
C TRP A 77 -26.14 13.23 -21.48
N LEU A 78 -26.16 13.13 -20.15
CA LEU A 78 -26.73 14.16 -19.28
C LEU A 78 -26.09 15.54 -19.46
N LYS A 79 -24.80 15.58 -19.81
CA LYS A 79 -24.08 16.83 -20.05
C LYS A 79 -24.46 17.48 -21.38
N TYR A 80 -24.70 16.68 -22.43
CA TYR A 80 -24.90 17.17 -23.80
C TYR A 80 -26.36 17.15 -24.26
N VAL A 81 -27.25 16.45 -23.58
CA VAL A 81 -28.67 16.30 -23.93
C VAL A 81 -29.55 16.81 -22.79
N PRO A 82 -30.01 18.08 -22.82
CA PRO A 82 -30.75 18.70 -21.73
C PRO A 82 -32.05 17.99 -21.35
N SER A 83 -32.69 17.31 -22.29
CA SER A 83 -33.94 16.56 -22.05
C SER A 83 -33.75 15.39 -21.08
N LEU A 84 -32.51 14.91 -20.88
CA LEU A 84 -32.21 13.84 -19.93
C LEU A 84 -31.91 14.35 -18.51
N SER A 85 -31.83 15.67 -18.31
CA SER A 85 -31.50 16.27 -17.01
C SER A 85 -32.30 15.77 -15.79
N PRO A 86 -33.58 15.36 -15.89
CA PRO A 86 -34.31 14.81 -14.74
C PRO A 86 -33.70 13.51 -14.19
N HIS A 87 -32.97 12.74 -15.01
CA HIS A 87 -32.37 11.47 -14.60
C HIS A 87 -31.01 11.63 -13.91
N ARG A 88 -30.53 12.86 -13.71
CA ARG A 88 -29.21 13.12 -13.13
C ARG A 88 -29.03 12.48 -11.76
N ALA A 89 -30.02 12.56 -10.89
CA ALA A 89 -29.97 11.96 -9.56
C ALA A 89 -29.75 10.44 -9.64
N ALA A 90 -30.53 9.75 -10.48
CA ALA A 90 -30.42 8.31 -10.67
C ALA A 90 -29.05 7.89 -11.25
N VAL A 91 -28.48 8.68 -12.17
CA VAL A 91 -27.15 8.37 -12.73
C VAL A 91 -26.04 8.60 -11.71
N GLU A 92 -26.09 9.65 -10.90
CA GLU A 92 -25.10 9.89 -9.84
C GLU A 92 -25.22 8.86 -8.69
N GLU A 93 -26.41 8.31 -8.45
CA GLU A 93 -26.62 7.20 -7.52
C GLU A 93 -25.82 5.95 -7.92
N LEU A 94 -25.68 5.67 -9.23
CA LEU A 94 -24.87 4.56 -9.72
C LEU A 94 -23.41 4.64 -9.28
N PHE A 95 -22.84 5.85 -9.20
CA PHE A 95 -21.46 6.06 -8.76
C PHE A 95 -21.30 6.06 -7.25
N THR A 96 -22.31 6.57 -6.53
CA THR A 96 -22.22 6.77 -5.08
C THR A 96 -22.62 5.54 -4.28
N VAL A 97 -23.62 4.78 -4.75
CA VAL A 97 -24.20 3.63 -4.06
C VAL A 97 -23.77 2.31 -4.71
N LYS A 98 -24.00 2.16 -6.03
CA LYS A 98 -23.93 0.84 -6.69
C LYS A 98 -22.51 0.42 -7.09
N HIS A 99 -21.73 1.33 -7.65
CA HIS A 99 -20.39 1.05 -8.19
C HIS A 99 -19.28 1.76 -7.40
N ASN A 100 -19.43 1.81 -6.08
CA ASN A 100 -18.56 2.58 -5.21
C ASN A 100 -17.37 1.77 -4.64
N LYS A 101 -16.41 1.38 -5.48
CA LYS A 101 -15.21 0.66 -5.00
C LYS A 101 -14.15 1.60 -4.43
N HIS A 102 -13.46 1.14 -3.37
CA HIS A 102 -12.30 1.79 -2.75
C HIS A 102 -12.45 3.30 -2.51
N ARG A 103 -13.61 3.74 -2.00
CA ARG A 103 -13.81 5.15 -1.67
C ARG A 103 -12.75 5.60 -0.65
N LEU A 104 -12.01 6.65 -0.98
CA LEU A 104 -11.20 7.39 -0.02
C LEU A 104 -12.14 7.93 1.05
N ARG A 105 -12.08 7.36 2.25
CA ARG A 105 -12.82 7.88 3.40
C ARG A 105 -12.13 9.14 3.90
N LEU A 106 -12.91 10.19 4.15
CA LEU A 106 -12.42 11.46 4.68
C LEU A 106 -12.18 11.38 6.20
N ARG A 107 -11.28 10.51 6.63
CA ARG A 107 -10.85 10.43 8.03
C ARG A 107 -9.34 10.53 8.13
N LYS A 108 -8.84 11.01 9.27
CA LYS A 108 -7.41 11.08 9.55
C LYS A 108 -6.92 9.69 9.94
N SER A 109 -5.83 9.24 9.31
CA SER A 109 -5.14 8.01 9.72
C SER A 109 -4.60 8.16 11.14
N LYS A 110 -4.64 7.08 11.90
CA LYS A 110 -3.93 7.00 13.18
C LYS A 110 -2.44 6.80 12.91
N ILE A 111 -1.65 7.73 13.40
CA ILE A 111 -0.21 7.80 13.19
C ILE A 111 0.48 7.62 14.53
N HIS A 112 1.39 6.66 14.60
CA HIS A 112 2.27 6.38 15.72
C HIS A 112 3.67 6.81 15.36
N THR A 113 4.11 7.93 15.93
CA THR A 113 5.49 8.41 15.78
C THR A 113 6.40 7.57 16.66
N LEU A 114 7.42 6.95 16.06
CA LEU A 114 8.36 6.09 16.78
C LEU A 114 9.66 6.83 17.09
N ARG A 115 10.35 6.37 18.13
CA ARG A 115 11.65 6.91 18.53
C ARG A 115 12.68 6.62 17.44
N ALA A 116 13.42 7.66 17.06
CA ALA A 116 14.53 7.54 16.13
C ALA A 116 15.63 6.64 16.69
N THR A 117 16.30 5.91 15.79
CA THR A 117 17.43 5.03 16.12
C THR A 117 18.65 5.39 15.28
N ASN A 118 19.83 4.99 15.73
CA ASN A 118 21.08 5.10 14.97
C ASN A 118 21.34 3.87 14.07
N ILE A 119 20.30 3.07 13.80
CA ILE A 119 20.40 1.88 12.97
C ILE A 119 20.48 2.31 11.51
N ASN A 120 21.40 1.71 10.75
CA ASN A 120 21.56 1.99 9.34
C ASN A 120 20.66 1.07 8.48
N GLU A 121 19.46 1.54 8.15
CA GLU A 121 18.48 0.81 7.33
C GLU A 121 18.96 0.48 5.91
N SER A 122 19.98 1.17 5.39
CA SER A 122 20.53 0.87 4.06
C SER A 122 21.20 -0.51 3.94
N THR A 123 21.43 -1.19 5.07
CA THR A 123 21.92 -2.57 5.12
C THR A 123 20.79 -3.55 5.42
N THR A 124 20.86 -4.76 4.86
CA THR A 124 19.85 -5.82 5.11
C THR A 124 19.72 -6.17 6.60
N VAL A 125 20.84 -6.25 7.31
CA VAL A 125 20.88 -6.47 8.77
C VAL A 125 20.27 -5.29 9.53
N GLY A 126 20.56 -4.07 9.08
CA GLY A 126 20.01 -2.85 9.65
C GLY A 126 18.49 -2.77 9.46
N ALA A 127 17.98 -3.04 8.27
CA ALA A 127 16.54 -3.07 7.98
C ALA A 127 15.79 -4.08 8.89
N ALA A 128 16.33 -5.30 9.04
CA ALA A 128 15.76 -6.29 9.96
C ALA A 128 15.80 -5.81 11.42
N SER A 129 16.86 -5.10 11.81
CA SER A 129 17.02 -4.55 13.16
C SER A 129 16.06 -3.39 13.42
N VAL A 130 15.82 -2.54 12.43
CA VAL A 130 14.79 -1.50 12.47
C VAL A 130 13.44 -2.16 12.71
N LEU A 131 13.02 -3.13 11.90
CA LEU A 131 11.72 -3.80 12.05
C LEU A 131 11.51 -4.39 13.45
N ARG A 132 12.50 -5.11 13.99
CA ARG A 132 12.43 -5.63 15.37
C ARG A 132 12.31 -4.51 16.40
N ASN A 133 13.03 -3.41 16.19
CA ASN A 133 12.94 -2.24 17.05
C ASN A 133 11.55 -1.58 16.99
N LEU A 134 10.93 -1.48 15.80
CA LEU A 134 9.57 -0.94 15.66
C LEU A 134 8.56 -1.81 16.42
N LEU A 135 8.64 -3.14 16.26
CA LEU A 135 7.75 -4.08 16.96
C LEU A 135 7.91 -3.99 18.49
N ALA A 136 9.16 -3.87 18.98
CA ALA A 136 9.43 -3.70 20.40
C ALA A 136 8.88 -2.37 20.94
N GLN A 137 9.00 -1.27 20.20
CA GLN A 137 8.44 0.02 20.60
C GLN A 137 6.90 0.02 20.63
N LEU A 138 6.27 -0.79 19.79
CA LEU A 138 4.81 -0.94 19.72
C LEU A 138 4.27 -2.02 20.66
N PHE A 139 5.12 -2.69 21.45
CA PHE A 139 4.76 -3.83 22.30
C PHE A 139 4.05 -4.97 21.55
N ILE A 140 4.34 -5.12 20.27
CA ILE A 140 3.82 -6.21 19.43
C ILE A 140 4.83 -7.36 19.53
N THR A 141 4.49 -8.43 20.24
CA THR A 141 5.28 -9.66 20.25
C THR A 141 5.13 -10.39 18.92
N PRO A 142 6.22 -10.94 18.36
CA PRO A 142 6.18 -11.68 17.10
C PRO A 142 5.37 -12.98 17.21
#